data_AF-A0ABD3ZPF5-F1
#
_entry.id   AF-A0ABD3ZPF5-F1
#
_cell.length_a   1.000
_cell.length_b   1.000
_cell.length_c   1.000
_cell.angle_alpha   90.00
_cell.angle_beta   90.00
_cell.angle_gamma   90.00
#
_symmetry.space_group_name_H-M   'P 1'
#
loop_
_entity.id
_entity.type
_entity.pdbx_description
1 polymer ?
#
loop_
_entity_poly.entity_id
_entity_poly.type
_entity_poly.pdbx_seq_one_letter_code
_entity_poly.pdbx_strand_id
1 'polypeptide(L)' 'MEPKSCKHYAAFATSHPDVAENHRITGMYSYVTKVVTESVHTLEDFIDASMAHGKPTTLVVLSSSSCHPAFL' A
#
# COMPACT_ATOMS: atom_id res chain seq x y z
N MET A 1 -2.59 -1.80 18.36
CA MET A 1 -3.41 -0.63 18.00
C MET A 1 -4.40 -1.11 16.96
N GLU A 2 -5.69 -1.20 17.31
CA GLU A 2 -6.72 -1.67 16.37
C GLU A 2 -6.88 -0.70 15.19
N PRO A 3 -7.04 -1.20 13.96
CA PRO A 3 -7.20 -0.37 12.78
C PRO A 3 -8.55 0.37 12.85
N LYS A 4 -8.48 1.70 13.02
CA LYS A 4 -9.66 2.56 12.99
C LYS A 4 -10.21 2.58 11.56
N SER A 5 -11.38 1.98 11.35
CA SER A 5 -12.15 2.00 10.10
C SER A 5 -11.44 1.43 8.85
N CYS A 6 -11.30 0.09 8.80
CA CYS A 6 -10.82 -0.65 7.62
C CYS A 6 -11.59 -0.35 6.32
N LYS A 7 -12.83 0.15 6.41
CA LYS A 7 -13.64 0.50 5.23
C LYS A 7 -13.26 1.87 4.65
N HIS A 8 -12.87 2.83 5.49
CA HIS A 8 -12.44 4.15 5.02
C HIS A 8 -11.11 4.06 4.28
N TYR A 9 -10.15 3.28 4.80
CA TYR A 9 -8.89 3.06 4.10
C TYR A 9 -9.10 2.39 2.74
N ALA A 10 -9.97 1.37 2.67
CA ALA A 10 -10.27 0.71 1.41
C ALA A 10 -10.83 1.69 0.36
N ALA A 11 -11.77 2.55 0.75
CA ALA A 11 -12.31 3.58 -0.13
C ALA A 11 -11.23 4.57 -0.60
N PHE A 12 -10.40 5.06 0.34
CA PHE A 12 -9.25 5.92 0.03
C PHE A 12 -8.32 5.26 -1.00
N ALA A 13 -7.86 4.04 -0.72
CA ALA A 13 -6.92 3.31 -1.56
C ALA A 13 -7.51 2.98 -2.94
N THR A 14 -8.80 2.63 -3.04
CA THR A 14 -9.47 2.39 -4.32
C THR A 14 -9.58 3.65 -5.18
N SER A 15 -9.64 4.83 -4.57
CA SER A 15 -9.75 6.11 -5.29
C SER A 15 -8.41 6.76 -5.64
N HIS A 16 -7.30 6.30 -5.04
CA HIS A 16 -6.01 6.96 -5.15
C HIS A 16 -5.24 6.51 -6.40
N PRO A 17 -4.77 7.42 -7.28
CA PRO A 17 -4.15 7.06 -8.56
C PRO A 17 -2.87 6.24 -8.42
N ASP A 18 -2.07 6.51 -7.37
CA ASP A 18 -0.81 5.82 -7.15
C ASP A 18 -0.97 4.39 -6.58
N VAL A 19 -2.18 3.95 -6.25
CA VAL A 19 -2.42 2.60 -5.73
C VAL A 19 -2.54 1.61 -6.89
N ALA A 20 -1.52 0.78 -7.04
CA ALA A 20 -1.50 -0.29 -8.04
C ALA A 20 -2.28 -1.53 -7.57
N GLU A 21 -2.15 -1.87 -6.28
CA GLU A 21 -2.83 -3.03 -5.69
C GLU A 21 -3.18 -2.75 -4.22
N ASN A 22 -4.32 -3.27 -3.75
CA ASN A 22 -4.73 -3.19 -2.35
C ASN A 22 -5.41 -4.49 -1.93
N HIS A 23 -4.78 -5.23 -1.01
CA HIS A 23 -5.22 -6.56 -0.60
C HIS A 23 -5.59 -6.56 0.87
N ARG A 24 -6.82 -7.00 1.19
CA ARG A 24 -7.22 -7.24 2.59
C ARG A 24 -6.58 -8.53 3.10
N ILE A 25 -5.91 -8.45 4.24
CA ILE A 25 -5.22 -9.59 4.87
C ILE A 25 -5.70 -9.78 6.31
N THR A 26 -5.38 -10.95 6.88
CA THR A 26 -5.58 -11.26 8.29
C THR A 26 -4.28 -11.06 9.08
N GLY A 27 -4.38 -10.80 10.37
CA GLY A 27 -3.23 -10.65 11.27
C GLY A 27 -3.04 -9.21 11.76
N MET A 28 -1.78 -8.81 11.95
CA MET A 28 -1.42 -7.53 12.58
C MET A 28 -1.77 -6.31 11.72
N TYR A 29 -1.78 -6.48 10.40
CA TYR A 29 -2.18 -5.46 9.43
C TYR A 29 -3.51 -5.87 8.79
N SER A 30 -4.35 -4.89 8.43
CA SER A 30 -5.60 -5.15 7.71
C SER A 30 -5.45 -5.15 6.20
N TYR A 31 -4.47 -4.42 5.68
CA TYR A 31 -4.24 -4.27 4.25
C TYR A 31 -2.76 -4.29 3.95
N VAL A 32 -2.43 -4.81 2.77
CA VAL A 32 -1.16 -4.60 2.09
C VAL A 32 -1.46 -3.84 0.81
N THR A 33 -0.98 -2.61 0.75
CA THR A 33 -1.18 -1.72 -0.39
C THR A 33 0.15 -1.54 -1.10
N LYS A 34 0.17 -1.84 -2.39
CA LYS A 34 1.29 -1.54 -3.28
C LYS A 34 1.00 -0.24 -3.98
N VAL A 35 1.89 0.73 -3.79
CA VAL A 35 1.84 2.01 -4.48
C VAL A 35 2.99 2.13 -5.46
N VAL A 36 2.76 2.85 -6.55
CA VAL A 36 3.76 3.23 -7.52
C VAL A 36 3.67 4.74 -7.67
N THR A 37 4.69 5.44 -7.18
CA THR A 37 4.74 6.90 -7.15
C THR A 37 5.83 7.39 -8.08
N GLU A 38 5.71 8.62 -8.59
CA GLU A 38 6.71 9.22 -9.49
C GLU A 38 8.06 9.43 -8.78
N SER A 39 8.02 9.80 -7.50
CA SER A 39 9.19 10.14 -6.70
C SER A 39 9.03 9.74 -5.23
N VAL A 40 10.10 9.93 -4.45
CA VAL A 40 10.07 9.77 -2.99
C VAL A 40 9.18 10.83 -2.33
N HIS A 41 9.13 12.07 -2.84
CA HIS A 41 8.26 13.12 -2.28
C HIS A 41 6.78 12.73 -2.41
N THR A 42 6.37 12.26 -3.59
CA THR A 42 4.99 11.76 -3.80
C THR A 42 4.68 10.51 -2.98
N LEU A 43 5.70 9.72 -2.61
CA LEU A 43 5.53 8.61 -1.66
C LEU A 43 5.29 9.13 -0.23
N GLU A 44 6.03 10.15 0.21
CA GLU A 44 5.83 10.81 1.49
C GLU A 44 4.43 11.44 1.58
N ASP A 45 3.97 12.12 0.52
CA ASP A 45 2.61 12.68 0.43
C ASP A 45 1.54 11.59 0.60
N PHE A 46 1.73 10.43 -0.05
CA PHE A 46 0.82 9.28 0.10
C PHE A 46 0.81 8.75 1.53
N ILE A 47 1.99 8.61 2.16
CA ILE A 47 2.12 8.13 3.54
C ILE A 47 1.39 9.09 4.48
N ASP A 48 1.59 10.39 4.33
CA ASP A 48 0.94 11.42 5.14
C ASP A 48 -0.58 11.40 4.99
N ALA A 49 -1.09 11.30 3.76
CA ALA A 49 -2.52 11.15 3.50
C ALA A 49 -3.09 9.87 4.14
N SER A 50 -2.35 8.76 4.06
CA SER A 50 -2.78 7.48 4.61
C SER A 50 -2.86 7.46 6.14
N MET A 51 -2.09 8.32 6.82
CA MET A 51 -2.07 8.41 8.29
C MET A 51 -3.42 8.82 8.90
N ALA A 52 -4.30 9.47 8.12
CA ALA A 52 -5.68 9.75 8.52
C ALA A 52 -6.52 8.48 8.78
N HIS A 53 -6.10 7.34 8.20
CA HIS A 53 -6.80 6.06 8.30
C HIS A 53 -6.10 5.04 9.22
N GLY A 54 -4.94 5.39 9.78
CA GLY A 54 -4.13 4.51 10.61
C GLY A 54 -2.65 4.67 10.31
N LYS A 55 -1.78 4.18 11.20
CA LYS A 55 -0.33 4.28 11.00
C LYS A 55 0.15 3.19 10.04
N PRO A 56 0.66 3.52 8.84
CA PRO A 56 1.22 2.52 7.94
C PRO A 56 2.62 2.07 8.39
N THR A 57 3.02 0.90 7.91
CA THR A 57 4.43 0.49 7.83
C THR A 57 4.81 0.48 6.36
N THR A 58 5.81 1.27 5.97
CA THR A 58 6.25 1.39 4.57
C THR A 58 7.40 0.44 4.28
N LEU A 59 7.27 -0.34 3.21
CA LEU A 59 8.32 -1.22 2.69
C LEU A 59 8.69 -0.75 1.29
N VAL A 60 9.89 -0.18 1.13
CA VAL A 60 10.36 0.32 -0.17
C VAL A 60 10.94 -0.82 -0.99
N VAL A 61 10.37 -1.08 -2.17
CA VAL A 61 10.86 -2.09 -3.10
C VAL A 61 11.96 -1.47 -3.97
N LEU A 62 13.19 -1.95 -3.84
CA LEU A 62 14.35 -1.45 -4.60
C LEU A 62 14.65 -2.24 -5.88
N SER A 63 14.17 -3.48 -5.95
CA SER A 63 14.32 -4.35 -7.10
C SER A 63 13.20 -5.38 -7.14
N SER A 64 12.84 -5.82 -8.34
CA SER A 64 12.04 -7.03 -8.53
C SER A 64 12.95 -8.23 -8.74
N SER A 65 12.55 -9.40 -8.28
CA SER A 65 13.21 -10.64 -8.72
C SER A 65 13.11 -10.73 -10.24
N SER A 66 14.20 -11.18 -10.88
CA SER A 66 14.14 -11.57 -12.28
C SER A 66 13.09 -12.67 -12.40
N CYS A 67 12.09 -12.42 -13.24
CA CYS A 67 11.04 -13.36 -13.58
C CYS A 67 11.71 -14.71 -13.92
N HIS A 68 11.52 -15.72 -13.08
CA HIS A 68 11.86 -17.08 -13.50
C HIS A 68 10.89 -17.41 -14.63
N PRO A 69 11.36 -17.86 -15.81
CA PRO A 69 10.46 -18.25 -16.87
C PRO A 69 9.49 -19.28 -16.29
N ALA A 70 8.20 -19.00 -16.40
CA ALA A 70 7.17 -19.99 -16.09
C ALA A 70 7.52 -21.24 -16.89
N PHE A 71 7.82 -22.34 -16.20
CA PHE A 71 7.88 -23.64 -16.84
C PHE A 71 6.50 -23.87 -17.46
N LEU A 72 6.43 -23.74 -18.79
CA LEU A 72 5.31 -24.18 -19.60
C LEU A 72 5.21 -25.71 -19.53
#